data_AF-A0A2V6IC13-F1
#
_entry.id   AF-A0A2V6IC13-F1
#
_cell.length_a   1.000
_cell.length_b   1.000
_cell.length_c   1.000
_cell.angle_alpha   90.00
_cell.angle_beta   90.00
_cell.angle_gamma   90.00
#
_symmetry.space_group_name_H-M   'P 1'
#
loop_
_entity.id
_entity.type
_entity.pdbx_description
1 polymer ?
#
loop_
_entity_poly.entity_id
_entity_poly.type
_entity_poly.pdbx_seq_one_letter_code
_entity_poly.pdbx_strand_id
1 'polypeptide(L)'
;MKPKRLFVAISPPPVIQQSLVDLDPGIRGVRWTERNQMHLTLGFFPDVSEHVDRALRENLNAIEFRAFFLPLQGIGTFPSKGPPKIIWIGVGKGHPHLFQL
;
A
#
# COMPACT_ATOMS: atom_id res chain seq x y z
N MET A 1 -19.05 -18.29 -9.85
CA MET A 1 -17.72 -18.18 -9.19
C MET A 1 -17.83 -17.19 -8.05
N LYS A 2 -17.05 -17.35 -6.97
CA LYS A 2 -17.09 -16.40 -5.84
C LYS A 2 -16.42 -15.08 -6.24
N PRO A 3 -16.98 -13.93 -5.84
CA PRO A 3 -16.34 -12.65 -6.07
C PRO A 3 -14.99 -12.56 -5.37
N LYS A 4 -14.05 -11.83 -5.99
CA LYS A 4 -12.70 -11.62 -5.46
C LYS A 4 -12.61 -10.26 -4.76
N ARG A 5 -11.84 -10.21 -3.68
CA ARG A 5 -11.40 -8.96 -3.05
C ARG A 5 -10.04 -8.58 -3.64
N LEU A 6 -9.97 -7.48 -4.36
CA LEU A 6 -8.78 -7.02 -5.06
C LEU A 6 -8.33 -5.65 -4.53
N PHE A 7 -7.07 -5.32 -4.79
CA PHE A 7 -6.52 -3.99 -4.60
C PHE A 7 -5.37 -3.77 -5.57
N VAL A 8 -5.09 -2.49 -5.85
CA VAL A 8 -3.93 -2.05 -6.64
C VAL A 8 -2.99 -1.34 -5.68
N ALA A 9 -1.70 -1.63 -5.77
CA ALA A 9 -0.71 -1.07 -4.86
C ALA A 9 0.66 -0.94 -5.50
N ILE A 10 1.47 -0.04 -4.93
CA ILE A 10 2.91 0.04 -5.18
C ILE A 10 3.61 -0.81 -4.13
N SER A 11 4.46 -1.72 -4.60
CA SER A 11 5.36 -2.49 -3.71
C SER A 11 6.64 -1.70 -3.49
N PRO A 12 7.01 -1.38 -2.23
CA PRO A 12 8.31 -0.78 -1.94
C PRO A 12 9.45 -1.72 -2.38
N PRO A 13 10.62 -1.19 -2.77
CA PRO A 13 11.77 -2.02 -3.10
C PRO A 13 12.14 -2.98 -1.96
N PRO A 14 12.69 -4.18 -2.26
CA PRO A 14 12.99 -5.19 -1.24
C PRO A 14 13.89 -4.72 -0.10
N VAL A 15 14.80 -3.77 -0.37
CA VAL A 15 15.68 -3.14 0.64
C VAL A 15 14.88 -2.27 1.61
N ILE A 16 13.91 -1.52 1.10
CA ILE A 16 13.05 -0.65 1.91
C ILE A 16 12.13 -1.50 2.79
N GLN A 17 11.54 -2.56 2.24
CA GLN A 17 10.74 -3.50 3.03
C GLN A 17 11.55 -4.11 4.18
N GLN A 18 12.81 -4.49 3.93
CA GLN A 18 13.68 -5.04 4.95
C GLN A 18 13.97 -4.00 6.04
N SER A 19 14.36 -2.77 5.66
CA SER A 19 14.58 -1.70 6.63
C SER A 19 13.35 -1.42 7.49
N LEU A 20 12.14 -1.50 6.94
CA LEU A 20 10.89 -1.32 7.70
C LEU A 20 10.56 -2.48 8.65
N VAL A 21 10.94 -3.72 8.30
CA VAL A 21 10.82 -4.87 9.21
C VAL A 21 11.81 -4.72 10.36
N ASP A 22 13.06 -4.34 10.05
CA ASP A 22 14.13 -4.19 11.05
C ASP A 22 13.88 -3.04 12.03
N LEU A 23 12.97 -2.11 11.71
CA LEU A 23 12.53 -1.05 12.63
C LEU A 23 11.71 -1.57 13.82
N ASP A 24 11.15 -2.78 13.76
CA ASP A 24 10.19 -3.30 14.75
C ASP A 24 10.67 -3.04 16.19
N PRO A 25 10.08 -2.04 16.90
CA PRO A 25 10.56 -1.64 18.21
C PRO A 25 10.05 -2.56 19.33
N GLY A 26 9.36 -3.65 18.99
CA GLY A 26 8.81 -4.59 19.96
C GLY A 26 7.63 -4.00 20.76
N ILE A 27 6.78 -3.19 20.11
CA ILE A 27 5.64 -2.56 20.77
C ILE A 27 4.64 -3.63 21.22
N ARG A 28 4.42 -3.72 22.53
CA ARG A 28 3.49 -4.69 23.12
C ARG A 28 2.08 -4.55 22.51
N GLY A 29 1.53 -5.66 22.03
CA GLY A 29 0.18 -5.73 21.48
C GLY A 29 0.07 -5.31 20.00
N VAL A 30 1.16 -4.89 19.37
CA VAL A 30 1.21 -4.64 17.92
C VAL A 30 1.61 -5.92 17.20
N ARG A 31 0.85 -6.27 16.16
CA ARG A 31 1.26 -7.29 15.19
C ARG A 31 1.95 -6.61 14.03
N TRP A 32 3.27 -6.77 13.92
CA TRP A 32 4.03 -6.16 12.82
C TRP A 32 3.67 -6.81 11.48
N THR A 33 3.73 -6.03 10.41
CA THR A 33 3.37 -6.52 9.07
C THR A 33 4.55 -7.30 8.48
N GLU A 34 4.28 -8.48 7.93
CA GLU A 34 5.28 -9.28 7.22
C GLU A 34 5.87 -8.50 6.04
N ARG A 35 7.16 -8.72 5.76
CA ARG A 35 7.92 -8.04 4.71
C ARG A 35 7.17 -7.96 3.37
N ASN A 36 6.65 -9.11 2.92
CA ASN A 36 5.98 -9.25 1.62
C ASN A 36 4.54 -8.70 1.59
N GLN A 37 4.00 -8.31 2.75
CA GLN A 37 2.69 -7.68 2.87
C GLN A 37 2.79 -6.15 2.89
N MET A 38 3.99 -5.56 2.90
CA MET A 38 4.15 -4.10 2.89
C MET A 38 3.86 -3.53 1.51
N HIS A 39 2.90 -2.61 1.44
CA HIS A 39 2.49 -1.97 0.20
C HIS A 39 1.87 -0.59 0.44
N LEU A 40 1.91 0.27 -0.58
CA LEU A 40 1.13 1.50 -0.64
C LEU A 40 -0.11 1.24 -1.51
N THR A 41 -1.27 1.11 -0.88
CA THR A 41 -2.55 0.90 -1.58
C THR A 41 -2.95 2.15 -2.36
N LEU A 42 -3.27 1.98 -3.64
CA LEU A 42 -3.81 3.01 -4.53
C LEU A 42 -5.34 2.92 -4.66
N GLY A 43 -5.85 1.69 -4.75
CA GLY A 43 -7.29 1.45 -4.88
C GLY A 43 -7.69 0.10 -4.28
N PHE A 44 -8.87 0.04 -3.67
CA PHE A 44 -9.39 -1.16 -3.01
C PHE A 44 -10.77 -1.53 -3.56
N PHE A 45 -10.94 -2.79 -3.94
CA PHE A 45 -12.12 -3.31 -4.63
C PHE A 45 -12.65 -4.55 -3.89
N PRO A 46 -13.67 -4.44 -3.04
CA PRO A 46 -14.08 -5.51 -2.13
C PRO A 46 -14.78 -6.70 -2.80
N ASP A 47 -15.47 -6.46 -3.92
CA ASP A 47 -16.35 -7.43 -4.58
C ASP A 47 -16.19 -7.31 -6.11
N VAL A 48 -15.31 -8.12 -6.68
CA VAL A 48 -14.94 -8.06 -8.11
C VAL A 48 -15.31 -9.36 -8.81
N SER A 49 -16.09 -9.25 -9.88
CA SER A 49 -16.39 -10.36 -10.79
C SER A 49 -15.20 -10.66 -11.71
N GLU A 50 -15.13 -11.86 -12.26
CA GLU A 50 -14.03 -12.26 -13.16
C GLU A 50 -13.91 -11.37 -14.40
N HIS A 51 -15.05 -10.92 -14.94
CA HIS A 51 -15.04 -10.02 -16.09
C HIS A 51 -14.40 -8.67 -15.74
N VAL A 52 -14.71 -8.14 -14.55
CA VAL A 52 -14.13 -6.89 -14.05
C VAL A 52 -12.65 -7.06 -13.68
N ASP A 53 -12.24 -8.21 -13.12
CA ASP A 53 -10.83 -8.53 -12.84
C ASP A 53 -9.99 -8.48 -14.13
N ARG A 54 -10.46 -9.11 -15.21
CA ARG A 54 -9.77 -9.06 -16.51
C ARG A 54 -9.66 -7.64 -17.05
N ALA A 55 -10.78 -6.91 -17.10
CA ALA A 55 -10.78 -5.52 -17.57
C ALA A 55 -9.87 -4.62 -16.72
N LEU A 56 -9.84 -4.82 -15.40
CA LEU A 56 -8.96 -4.08 -14.50
C LEU A 56 -7.49 -4.33 -14.86
N ARG A 57 -7.08 -5.59 -15.08
CA ARG A 57 -5.70 -5.94 -15.47
C ARG A 57 -5.32 -5.35 -16.82
N GLU A 58 -6.20 -5.41 -17.80
CA GLU A 58 -5.98 -4.84 -19.13
C GLU A 58 -5.75 -3.32 -19.05
N ASN A 59 -6.62 -2.62 -18.32
CA ASN A 59 -6.48 -1.17 -18.15
C ASN A 59 -5.22 -0.79 -17.36
N LEU A 60 -4.89 -1.52 -16.30
CA LEU A 60 -3.67 -1.29 -15.51
C LEU A 60 -2.39 -1.47 -16.35
N ASN A 61 -2.36 -2.46 -17.25
CA ASN A 61 -1.22 -2.69 -18.15
C ASN A 61 -1.05 -1.58 -19.20
N ALA A 62 -2.10 -0.82 -19.49
CA ALA A 62 -2.06 0.30 -20.42
C ALA A 62 -1.60 1.62 -19.77
N ILE A 63 -1.44 1.66 -18.44
CA ILE A 63 -0.99 2.84 -17.72
C ILE A 63 0.52 3.03 -17.94
N GLU A 64 0.87 4.13 -18.61
CA GLU A 64 2.25 4.57 -18.74
C GLU A 64 2.53 5.72 -17.76
N PHE A 65 3.62 5.62 -17.00
CA PHE A 65 4.06 6.67 -16.10
C PHE A 65 5.59 6.71 -16.02
N ARG A 66 6.14 7.89 -15.73
CA ARG A 66 7.58 8.02 -15.50
C ARG A 66 7.93 7.59 -14.09
N ALA A 67 9.07 6.92 -13.92
CA ALA A 67 9.60 6.66 -12.59
C ALA A 67 9.74 7.97 -11.78
N PHE A 68 9.45 7.89 -10.49
CA PHE A 68 9.53 9.03 -9.57
C PHE A 68 10.01 8.58 -8.20
N PHE A 69 10.50 9.54 -7.43
CA PHE A 69 10.93 9.30 -6.06
C PHE A 69 9.76 9.48 -5.09
N LEU A 70 9.52 8.47 -4.25
CA LEU A 70 8.63 8.56 -3.10
C LEU A 70 9.45 8.48 -1.81
N PRO A 71 9.55 9.57 -1.03
CA PRO A 71 10.16 9.50 0.29
C PRO A 71 9.28 8.66 1.21
N LEU A 72 9.88 7.94 2.16
CA LEU A 72 9.17 7.48 3.34
C LEU A 72 9.28 8.57 4.40
N GLN A 73 8.15 9.13 4.82
CA GLN A 73 8.13 10.26 5.74
C GLN A 73 6.86 10.27 6.58
N GLY A 74 7.07 10.45 7.89
CA GLY A 74 6.00 10.57 8.88
C GLY A 74 5.47 9.22 9.31
N ILE A 75 5.07 9.14 10.57
CA ILE A 75 4.40 7.97 11.15
C ILE A 75 3.04 8.45 11.63
N GLY A 76 2.03 7.61 11.47
CA GLY A 76 0.70 7.89 11.97
C GLY A 76 -0.07 6.64 12.32
N THR A 77 -1.31 6.84 12.74
CA THR A 77 -2.22 5.76 13.10
C THR A 77 -3.58 5.91 12.45
N PHE A 78 -4.28 4.78 12.30
CA PHE A 78 -5.71 4.76 12.03
C PHE A 78 -6.49 4.13 13.20
N PRO A 79 -7.60 4.73 13.67
CA PRO A 79 -8.01 6.11 13.37
C PRO A 79 -6.97 7.13 13.92
N SER A 80 -7.02 8.37 13.42
CA SER A 80 -6.12 9.45 13.86
C SER A 80 -6.43 9.99 15.26
N LYS A 81 -7.63 9.72 15.78
CA LYS A 81 -8.07 10.03 17.15
C LYS A 81 -8.69 8.80 17.78
N GLY A 82 -8.42 8.59 19.07
CA GLY A 82 -8.86 7.41 19.81
C GLY A 82 -7.84 6.26 19.74
N PRO A 83 -8.22 5.06 20.20
CA PRO A 83 -7.31 3.92 20.28
C PRO A 83 -6.87 3.47 18.87
N PRO A 84 -5.55 3.43 18.59
CA PRO A 84 -5.05 3.09 17.27
C PRO A 84 -5.23 1.60 16.96
N LYS A 85 -5.60 1.29 15.72
CA LYS A 85 -5.74 -0.08 15.20
C LYS A 85 -4.64 -0.43 14.20
N ILE A 86 -4.08 0.57 13.53
CA ILE A 86 -3.04 0.43 12.51
C ILE A 86 -2.00 1.51 12.76
N ILE A 87 -0.72 1.14 12.70
CA ILE A 87 0.41 2.06 12.60
C ILE A 87 0.88 2.04 11.14
N TRP A 88 1.16 3.20 10.56
CA TRP A 88 1.60 3.31 9.18
C TRP A 88 2.73 4.34 9.03
N ILE A 89 3.50 4.18 7.97
CA ILE A 89 4.50 5.16 7.53
C ILE A 89 4.00 5.86 6.26
N GLY A 90 4.10 7.18 6.24
CA GLY A 90 3.61 8.01 5.14
C GLY A 90 4.62 8.16 4.03
N VAL A 91 4.21 8.81 2.95
CA VAL A 91 5.09 9.24 1.84
C VAL A 91 5.17 10.76 1.71
N GLY A 92 5.07 11.46 2.85
CA GLY A 92 5.06 12.93 2.91
C GLY A 92 3.85 13.53 2.18
N LYS A 93 4.08 14.58 1.38
CA LYS A 93 3.02 15.22 0.57
C LYS A 93 2.68 14.42 -0.71
N GLY A 94 3.36 13.30 -0.96
CA GLY A 94 3.28 12.57 -2.22
C GLY A 94 4.00 13.30 -3.35
N HIS A 95 4.73 12.55 -4.19
CA HIS A 95 5.25 13.09 -5.43
C HIS A 95 4.08 13.39 -6.38
N PRO A 96 4.05 14.49 -7.17
CA PRO A 96 2.93 14.80 -8.06
C PRO A 96 2.53 13.66 -9.01
N HIS A 97 3.52 12.89 -9.50
CA HIS A 97 3.27 11.70 -10.33
C HIS A 97 2.52 10.57 -9.61
N LEU A 98 2.51 10.53 -8.27
CA LEU A 98 1.68 9.56 -7.53
C LEU A 98 0.19 9.79 -7.78
N PHE A 99 -0.23 11.05 -7.92
CA PHE A 99 -1.64 11.39 -8.18
C PHE A 99 -2.07 11.17 -9.63
N GLN A 100 -1.14 10.73 -10.50
CA GLN A 100 -1.43 10.35 -11.88
C GLN A 100 -1.70 8.84 -12.02
N LEU A 101 -1.46 8.07 -10.95
CA LEU A 101 -1.74 6.63 -10.85
C LEU A 101 -3.12 6.39 -10.22
#